data_AF-A0A4R4UNZ9-F1
#
_entry.id   AF-A0A4R4UNZ9-F1
#
_cell.length_a   1.000
_cell.length_b   1.000
_cell.length_c   1.000
_cell.angle_alpha   90.00
_cell.angle_beta   90.00
_cell.angle_gamma   90.00
#
_symmetry.space_group_name_H-M   'P 1'
#
loop_
_entity.id
_entity.type
_entity.pdbx_description
1 polymer ?
#
loop_
_entity_poly.entity_id
_entity_poly.type
_entity_poly.pdbx_seq_one_letter_code
_entity_poly.pdbx_strand_id
1 'polypeptide(L)' 'MAKYMVQTMRAGTHQPVTYYRKQSHHPSHGESTNFTKDAKNAYAARVNVNVDTVEAGKYQSDQGVPSDPGAVKI' A
#
# COMPACT_ATOMS: atom_id res chain seq x y z
N MET A 1 5.08 16.10 12.22
CA MET A 1 4.63 15.71 10.86
C MET A 1 3.70 14.51 10.96
N ALA A 2 2.70 14.43 10.07
CA ALA A 2 1.86 13.24 9.99
C ALA A 2 2.68 12.06 9.46
N LYS A 3 2.49 10.90 10.07
CA LYS A 3 3.17 9.66 9.69
C LYS A 3 2.24 8.80 8.84
N TYR A 4 2.83 7.99 7.97
CA TYR A 4 2.10 7.15 7.02
C TYR A 4 2.65 5.73 7.01
N MET A 5 1.74 4.78 6.80
CA MET A 5 2.06 3.44 6.32
C MET A 5 2.23 3.51 4.81
N VAL A 6 3.25 2.84 4.29
CA VAL A 6 3.59 2.82 2.87
C VAL A 6 3.92 1.38 2.47
N GLN A 7 3.41 0.96 1.31
CA GLN A 7 3.74 -0.34 0.74
C GLN A 7 3.49 -0.35 -0.77
N THR A 8 4.42 -0.93 -1.52
CA THR A 8 4.31 -1.08 -2.97
C THR A 8 3.59 -2.37 -3.33
N MET A 9 2.68 -2.32 -4.30
CA MET A 9 1.96 -3.47 -4.85
C MET A 9 2.39 -3.71 -6.29
N ARG A 10 2.49 -4.98 -6.70
CA ARG A 10 2.84 -5.38 -8.07
C ARG A 10 2.14 -6.68 -8.45
N ALA A 11 1.86 -6.89 -9.73
CA ALA A 11 1.39 -8.17 -10.25
C ALA A 11 1.94 -8.40 -11.67
N GLY A 12 2.62 -9.52 -11.90
CA GLY A 12 3.13 -9.91 -13.22
C GLY A 12 3.93 -8.81 -13.92
N THR A 13 3.50 -8.42 -15.12
CA THR A 13 4.13 -7.38 -15.95
C THR A 13 3.53 -5.98 -15.73
N HIS A 14 2.57 -5.83 -14.81
CA HIS A 14 1.97 -4.53 -14.51
C HIS A 14 2.95 -3.63 -13.75
N GLN A 15 2.84 -2.32 -13.97
CA GLN A 15 3.67 -1.35 -13.25
C GLN A 15 3.40 -1.43 -11.75
N PRO A 16 4.45 -1.42 -10.91
CA PRO A 16 4.29 -1.37 -9.47
C PRO A 16 3.70 -0.02 -9.04
N VAL A 17 2.85 -0.02 -8.02
CA VAL A 17 2.24 1.20 -7.48
C VAL A 17 2.46 1.27 -5.97
N THR A 18 2.94 2.41 -5.50
CA THR A 18 3.14 2.68 -4.08
C THR A 18 1.82 3.14 -3.45
N TYR A 19 1.32 2.42 -2.45
CA TYR A 19 0.15 2.83 -1.68
C TYR A 19 0.57 3.41 -0.34
N TYR A 20 -0.19 4.40 0.14
CA TYR A 20 0.05 4.97 1.45
C TYR A 20 -1.23 5.40 2.16
N ARG A 21 -1.22 5.29 3.49
CA ARG A 21 -2.35 5.66 4.37
C ARG A 21 -1.81 6.30 5.64
N LYS A 22 -2.50 7.33 6.15
CA LYS A 22 -2.12 7.97 7.42
C LYS A 22 -2.19 6.92 8.54
N GLN A 23 -1.13 6.82 9.34
CA GLN A 23 -1.09 5.86 10.43
C GLN A 23 -1.57 6.47 11.75
N SER A 24 -2.02 5.60 12.65
CA SER A 24 -2.13 5.92 14.08
C SER A 24 -0.74 6.09 14.72
N HIS A 25 -0.67 6.67 15.92
CA HIS A 25 0.62 6.94 16.60
C HIS A 25 1.49 5.69 16.71
N HIS A 26 0.86 4.53 16.90
CA HIS A 26 1.49 3.22 16.87
C HIS A 26 0.54 2.25 16.17
N PRO A 27 0.71 1.99 14.85
CA PRO A 27 -0.20 1.15 14.09
C PRO A 27 -0.26 -0.24 14.71
N SER A 28 -1.48 -0.65 15.06
CA SER A 28 -1.71 -2.00 15.55
C SER A 28 -1.44 -3.03 14.45
N HIS A 29 -1.25 -4.29 14.83
CA HIS A 29 -1.16 -5.37 13.85
C HIS A 29 -2.41 -5.43 12.94
N GLY A 30 -3.61 -5.20 13.50
CA GLY A 30 -4.83 -5.14 12.70
C GLY A 30 -4.85 -3.98 11.70
N GLU A 31 -4.33 -2.82 12.08
CA GLU A 31 -4.24 -1.65 11.18
C GLU A 31 -3.30 -1.92 10.01
N SER A 32 -2.12 -2.50 10.27
CA SER A 32 -1.14 -2.82 9.22
C SER A 32 -1.62 -3.95 8.30
N THR A 33 -2.30 -4.96 8.84
CA THR A 33 -2.95 -6.02 8.04
C THR A 33 -4.05 -5.45 7.15
N ASN A 34 -4.91 -4.59 7.71
CA ASN A 34 -5.99 -3.96 6.94
C ASN A 34 -5.45 -3.03 5.85
N PHE A 35 -4.40 -2.26 6.15
CA PHE A 35 -3.71 -1.44 5.16
C PHE A 35 -3.18 -2.29 3.99
N THR A 36 -2.49 -3.39 4.29
CA THR A 36 -1.96 -4.29 3.25
C THR A 36 -3.10 -4.86 2.40
N LYS A 37 -4.18 -5.31 3.04
CA LYS A 37 -5.36 -5.87 2.36
C LYS A 37 -6.02 -4.85 1.44
N ASP A 38 -6.22 -3.62 1.92
CA ASP A 38 -6.84 -2.55 1.14
C ASP A 38 -5.97 -2.12 -0.04
N ALA A 39 -4.65 -2.02 0.16
CA ALA A 39 -3.71 -1.71 -0.91
C ALA A 39 -3.69 -2.80 -1.99
N LYS A 40 -3.72 -4.08 -1.61
CA LYS A 40 -3.87 -5.19 -2.56
C LYS A 40 -5.18 -5.11 -3.34
N ASN A 41 -6.31 -4.89 -2.66
CA ASN A 41 -7.62 -4.77 -3.30
C ASN A 41 -7.66 -3.58 -4.28
N ALA A 42 -7.12 -2.43 -3.88
CA ALA A 42 -7.07 -1.23 -4.71
C ALA A 42 -6.18 -1.44 -5.95
N TYR A 43 -5.05 -2.13 -5.80
CA TYR A 43 -4.20 -2.47 -6.93
C TYR A 43 -4.88 -3.46 -7.87
N ALA A 44 -5.43 -4.55 -7.33
CA ALA A 44 -6.15 -5.57 -8.08
C ALA A 44 -7.28 -4.96 -8.93
N ALA A 45 -8.09 -4.08 -8.34
CA ALA A 45 -9.15 -3.37 -9.04
C ALA A 45 -8.60 -2.41 -10.11
N ARG A 46 -7.48 -1.72 -9.84
CA ARG A 46 -6.86 -0.76 -10.78
C ARG A 46 -6.32 -1.44 -12.03
N VAL A 47 -5.67 -2.60 -11.89
CA VAL A 47 -5.05 -3.32 -13.02
C VAL A 47 -5.89 -4.49 -13.53
N ASN A 48 -7.09 -4.68 -12.97
CA ASN A 48 -8.04 -5.74 -13.31
C ASN A 48 -7.43 -7.16 -13.23
N VAL A 49 -6.80 -7.47 -12.10
CA VAL A 49 -6.24 -8.80 -11.80
C VAL A 49 -6.84 -9.38 -10.53
N ASN A 50 -6.65 -10.67 -10.28
CA ASN A 50 -7.06 -11.28 -9.03
C ASN A 50 -6.17 -10.77 -7.88
N VAL A 51 -6.78 -10.40 -6.74
CA VAL A 51 -6.07 -9.94 -5.54
C VAL A 51 -5.02 -10.94 -5.04
N ASP A 52 -5.26 -12.24 -5.21
CA ASP A 52 -4.31 -13.29 -4.82
C ASP A 52 -3.03 -13.28 -5.66
N THR A 53 -3.07 -12.71 -6.86
CA THR A 53 -1.89 -12.53 -7.73
C THR A 53 -1.10 -11.27 -7.42
N VAL A 54 -1.62 -10.42 -6.53
CA VAL A 54 -0.96 -9.18 -6.12
C VAL A 54 0.08 -9.48 -5.05
N GLU A 55 1.33 -9.23 -5.39
CA GLU A 55 2.45 -9.30 -4.47
C GLU A 55 2.59 -7.98 -3.72
N ALA A 56 2.62 -8.07 -2.39
CA ALA A 56 2.91 -6.93 -1.54
C ALA A 56 4.42 -6.84 -1.30
N GLY A 57 4.98 -5.67 -1.54
CA GLY A 57 6.36 -5.34 -1.21
C GLY A 57 6.57 -5.12 0.29
N LYS A 58 7.69 -4.50 0.64
CA LYS A 58 8.02 -4.20 2.03
C LYS A 58 7.03 -3.20 2.62
N TYR A 59 6.39 -3.58 3.72
CA TYR A 59 5.61 -2.66 4.55
C TYR A 59 6.55 -1.75 5.34
N GLN A 60 6.26 -0.45 5.35
CA GLN A 60 6.99 0.55 6.14
C GLN A 60 5.99 1.45 6.88
N SER A 61 6.16 1.59 8.19
CA SER A 61 5.46 2.59 9.00
C SER A 61 6.36 3.78 9.29
N ASP A 62 5.79 4.83 9.89
CA ASP A 62 6.48 6.04 10.33
C ASP A 62 7.10 6.84 9.18
N GLN A 63 6.57 6.66 7.97
CA GLN A 63 7.06 7.31 6.77
C GLN A 63 6.40 8.67 6.56
N GLY A 64 7.05 9.52 5.77
CA GLY A 64 6.39 10.69 5.17
C GLY A 64 5.46 10.29 4.04
N VAL A 65 4.82 11.29 3.40
CA VAL A 65 4.14 11.06 2.12
C VAL A 65 5.19 10.63 1.09
N PRO A 66 4.98 9.54 0.33
CA PRO A 66 5.91 9.12 -0.71
C PRO A 66 6.17 10.24 -1.73
N SER A 67 7.42 10.37 -2.18
CA SER A 67 7.80 11.30 -3.25
C SER A 67 7.48 10.76 -4.66
N ASP A 68 7.06 9.51 -4.75
CA ASP A 68 6.68 8.85 -6.00
C ASP A 68 5.41 9.51 -6.58
N PRO A 69 5.46 10.09 -7.80
CA PRO A 69 4.30 10.74 -8.42
C PRO A 69 3.16 9.76 -8.75
N GLY A 70 3.47 8.45 -8.84
CA GLY A 70 2.48 7.39 -9.01
C GLY A 70 1.87 6.88 -7.70
N ALA A 71 2.27 7.43 -6.54
CA ALA A 71 1.80 6.95 -5.25
C ALA A 71 0.32 7.26 -5.03
N VAL A 72 -0.44 6.27 -4.56
CA VAL A 72 -1.88 6.36 -4.35
C VAL A 72 -2.20 6.36 -2.86
N LYS A 73 -2.96 7.37 -2.43
CA LYS A 73 -3.49 7.43 -1.07
C LYS A 73 -4.74 6.56 -0.94
N ILE A 74 -4.82 5.75 0.10
CA ILE A 74 -5.98 4.89 0.42
C ILE A 74 -6.41 4.98 1.87
#